data_AF-A0A0A2WIZ8-F1
#
_entry.id   AF-A0A0A2WIZ8-F1
#
_cell.length_a   1.000
_cell.length_b   1.000
_cell.length_c   1.000
_cell.angle_alpha   90.00
_cell.angle_beta   90.00
_cell.angle_gamma   90.00
#
_symmetry.space_group_name_H-M   'P 1'
#
loop_
_entity.id
_entity.type
_entity.pdbx_description
1 polymer ?
#
loop_
_entity_poly.entity_id
_entity_poly.type
_entity_poly.pdbx_seq_one_letter_code
_entity_poly.pdbx_strand_id
1 'polypeptide(L)' 'MPRQRNLIALAQLVRITPTELQYGVQASSRVRETRVEFRIPAMDQHAIDAFIALPPKARKLVRELIEHLRESEQKRKR' A
#
# COMPACT_ATOMS: atom_id res chain seq x y z
N MET A 1 -6.77 -18.67 -18.37
CA MET A 1 -7.90 -18.18 -17.55
C MET A 1 -9.14 -18.08 -18.43
N PRO A 2 -10.33 -18.51 -17.96
CA PRO A 2 -11.58 -18.40 -18.73
C PRO A 2 -11.90 -16.93 -19.08
N ARG A 3 -12.52 -16.69 -20.24
CA ARG A 3 -12.91 -15.34 -20.67
C ARG A 3 -14.02 -14.80 -19.77
N GLN A 4 -13.96 -13.51 -19.45
CA GLN A 4 -14.91 -12.84 -18.53
C GLN A 4 -16.38 -13.08 -18.90
N ARG A 5 -16.70 -13.09 -20.20
CA ARG A 5 -18.05 -13.36 -20.70
C ARG A 5 -18.57 -14.75 -20.28
N ASN A 6 -17.70 -15.75 -20.28
CA ASN A 6 -18.07 -17.12 -19.91
C ASN A 6 -18.26 -17.24 -18.38
N LEU A 7 -17.44 -16.54 -17.60
CA LEU A 7 -17.60 -16.47 -16.14
C LEU A 7 -18.93 -15.83 -15.74
N ILE A 8 -19.33 -14.74 -16.42
CA ILE A 8 -20.62 -14.08 -16.15
C ILE A 8 -21.79 -15.01 -16.47
N ALA A 9 -21.76 -15.70 -17.61
CA ALA A 9 -22.81 -16.63 -18.01
C ALA A 9 -22.95 -17.81 -17.02
N LEU A 10 -21.83 -18.39 -16.59
CA LEU A 10 -21.82 -19.47 -15.59
C LEU A 10 -22.30 -18.97 -14.21
N ALA A 11 -21.93 -17.76 -13.82
CA ALA A 11 -22.36 -17.15 -12.56
C ALA A 11 -23.88 -16.94 -12.53
N GLN A 12 -24.46 -16.46 -13.64
CA GLN A 12 -25.90 -16.32 -13.81
C GLN A 12 -26.62 -17.68 -13.74
N LEU A 13 -26.07 -18.71 -14.36
CA LEU A 13 -26.64 -20.07 -14.34
C LEU A 13 -26.72 -20.63 -12.91
N VAL A 14 -25.69 -20.42 -12.11
CA VAL A 14 -25.56 -20.97 -10.74
C VAL A 14 -26.11 -19.98 -9.68
N ARG A 15 -26.58 -18.80 -10.09
CA ARG A 15 -27.13 -17.75 -9.21
C ARG A 15 -26.17 -17.28 -8.12
N ILE A 16 -24.89 -17.20 -8.44
CA ILE A 16 -23.85 -16.62 -7.57
C ILE A 16 -23.13 -15.49 -8.30
N THR A 17 -22.35 -14.67 -7.59
CA THR A 17 -21.61 -13.60 -8.25
C THR A 17 -20.42 -14.16 -9.05
N PRO A 18 -19.97 -13.50 -10.14
CA PRO A 18 -18.78 -13.93 -10.89
C PRO A 18 -17.52 -14.02 -10.01
N THR A 19 -17.42 -13.17 -9.00
CA THR A 19 -16.32 -13.17 -8.02
C THR A 19 -16.37 -14.39 -7.10
N GLU A 20 -17.56 -14.75 -6.58
CA GLU A 20 -17.74 -15.97 -5.78
C GLU A 20 -17.51 -17.24 -6.62
N LEU A 21 -17.92 -17.25 -7.89
CA LEU A 21 -17.64 -18.34 -8.80
C LEU A 21 -16.12 -18.50 -9.07
N GLN A 22 -15.41 -17.38 -9.19
CA GLN A 22 -13.98 -17.37 -9.53
C GLN A 22 -13.07 -17.64 -8.32
N TYR A 23 -13.45 -17.18 -7.14
CA TYR A 23 -12.58 -17.21 -5.95
C TYR A 23 -13.18 -17.92 -4.73
N GLY A 24 -14.44 -18.35 -4.80
CA GLY A 24 -15.17 -18.95 -3.68
C GLY A 24 -15.70 -17.91 -2.67
N VAL A 25 -16.68 -18.31 -1.87
CA VAL A 25 -17.40 -17.44 -0.90
C VAL A 25 -16.46 -16.82 0.14
N GLN A 26 -15.35 -17.48 0.46
CA GLN A 26 -14.38 -17.01 1.46
C GLN A 26 -13.34 -16.03 0.92
N ALA A 27 -13.21 -15.86 -0.39
CA ALA A 27 -12.17 -15.00 -0.97
C ALA A 27 -12.53 -13.52 -1.02
N SER A 28 -13.82 -13.17 -0.89
CA SER A 28 -14.25 -11.77 -0.74
C SER A 28 -13.60 -11.08 0.47
N SER A 29 -13.31 -11.85 1.54
CA SER A 29 -12.64 -11.36 2.74
C SER A 29 -11.10 -11.29 2.62
N ARG A 30 -10.48 -12.10 1.76
CA ARG A 30 -9.01 -12.25 1.69
C ARG A 30 -8.34 -11.40 0.61
N VAL A 31 -9.10 -10.93 -0.39
CA VAL A 31 -8.54 -10.15 -1.53
C VAL A 31 -8.50 -8.64 -1.24
N ARG A 32 -9.08 -8.17 -0.12
CA ARG A 32 -8.73 -6.84 0.38
C ARG A 32 -7.36 -6.95 1.04
N GLU A 33 -6.33 -6.36 0.41
CA GLU A 33 -5.12 -5.97 1.13
C GLU A 33 -5.59 -5.28 2.43
N THR A 34 -5.21 -5.85 3.57
CA THR A 34 -5.36 -5.16 4.85
C THR A 34 -4.59 -3.88 4.70
N ARG A 35 -5.30 -2.78 4.45
CA ARG A 35 -4.75 -1.43 4.56
C ARG A 35 -4.36 -1.31 6.03
N VAL A 36 -3.10 -1.62 6.32
CA VAL A 36 -2.53 -1.38 7.63
C VAL A 36 -2.77 0.10 7.87
N GLU A 37 -3.49 0.38 8.96
CA GLU A 37 -3.82 1.75 9.30
C GLU A 37 -2.51 2.48 9.57
N PHE A 38 -2.17 3.40 8.67
CA PHE A 38 -0.93 4.16 8.73
C PHE A 38 -1.09 5.26 9.77
N ARG A 39 -0.99 4.88 11.04
CA ARG A 39 -1.07 5.80 12.18
C ARG A 39 0.31 6.40 12.42
N ILE A 40 0.47 7.64 11.98
CA ILE A 40 1.63 8.47 12.29
C ILE A 40 1.29 9.37 13.51
N PRO A 41 2.19 9.51 14.50
CA PRO A 41 2.08 10.54 15.52
C PRO A 41 1.95 11.95 14.92
N ALA A 42 1.17 12.86 15.53
CA ALA A 42 0.92 14.19 14.96
C ALA A 42 2.19 14.98 14.60
N MET A 43 3.26 14.83 15.38
CA MET A 43 4.55 15.48 15.11
C MET A 43 5.20 14.97 13.82
N ASP A 44 5.19 13.67 13.60
CA ASP A 44 5.78 13.05 12.41
C ASP A 44 4.94 13.39 11.16
N GLN A 45 3.62 13.56 11.32
CA GLN A 45 2.74 14.04 10.25
C GLN A 45 3.13 15.46 9.82
N HIS A 46 3.35 16.37 10.77
CA HIS A 46 3.81 17.73 10.46
C HIS A 46 5.16 17.74 9.73
N ALA A 47 6.09 16.87 10.12
CA ALA A 47 7.38 16.74 9.46
C ALA A 47 7.24 16.26 8.00
N ILE A 48 6.33 15.32 7.74
CA ILE A 48 6.03 14.83 6.39
C ILE A 48 5.40 15.92 5.54
N ASP A 49 4.42 16.64 6.06
CA ASP A 49 3.74 17.71 5.34
C ASP A 49 4.74 18.82 4.97
N ALA A 50 5.60 19.21 5.91
CA ALA A 50 6.68 20.17 5.67
C ALA A 50 7.66 19.67 4.60
N PHE A 51 8.06 18.39 4.65
CA PHE A 51 8.95 17.80 3.64
C PHE A 51 8.32 17.79 2.24
N ILE A 52 7.02 17.48 2.13
CA ILE A 52 6.31 17.44 0.85
C ILE A 52 6.22 18.85 0.25
N ALA A 53 6.03 19.88 1.07
CA ALA A 53 5.95 21.27 0.64
C ALA A 53 7.28 21.85 0.11
N LEU A 54 8.41 21.19 0.36
CA LEU A 54 9.73 21.66 -0.09
C LEU A 54 9.91 21.57 -1.62
N PRO A 55 10.65 22.52 -2.24
CA PRO A 55 11.07 22.41 -3.63
C PRO A 55 11.90 21.14 -3.91
N PRO A 56 11.89 20.60 -5.15
CA PRO A 56 12.60 19.36 -5.48
C PRO A 56 14.09 19.35 -5.10
N LYS A 57 14.80 20.47 -5.29
CA LYS A 57 16.21 20.60 -4.91
C LYS A 57 16.42 20.46 -3.40
N ALA A 58 15.56 21.06 -2.59
CA ALA A 58 15.63 20.98 -1.14
C ALA A 58 15.26 19.58 -0.61
N ARG A 59 14.26 18.93 -1.22
CA ARG A 59 13.91 17.54 -0.88
C ARG A 59 15.06 16.58 -1.11
N LYS A 60 15.88 16.77 -2.15
CA LYS A 60 17.06 15.95 -2.41
C LYS A 60 18.07 16.06 -1.26
N LEU A 61 18.41 17.28 -0.84
CA LEU A 61 19.33 17.52 0.27
C LEU A 61 18.83 16.91 1.59
N VAL A 62 17.54 17.06 1.89
CA VAL A 62 16.96 16.48 3.11
C VAL A 62 17.03 14.95 3.09
N ARG A 63 16.82 14.30 1.94
CA ARG A 63 16.98 12.84 1.82
C ARG A 63 18.42 12.40 2.07
N GLU A 64 19.39 13.09 1.49
CA GLU A 64 20.82 12.79 1.68
C GLU A 64 21.21 12.93 3.16
N LEU A 65 20.73 13.98 3.83
CA LEU A 65 20.95 14.16 5.26
C LEU A 65 20.36 13.02 6.10
N ILE A 66 19.11 12.62 5.83
CA ILE A 66 18.46 11.51 6.54
C ILE A 66 19.27 10.21 6.36
N GLU A 67 19.77 9.96 5.15
CA GLU A 67 20.57 8.77 4.87
C GLU A 67 21.89 8.78 5.64
N HIS A 68 22.60 9.91 5.65
CA HIS A 68 23.83 10.06 6.42
C HIS A 68 23.61 9.89 7.93
N LEU A 69 22.53 10.45 8.47
CA LEU A 69 22.18 10.27 9.89
C LEU A 69 21.91 8.79 10.18
N ARG A 70 21.18 8.09 9.30
CA ARG A 70 20.89 6.66 9.44
C ARG A 70 22.16 5.82 9.42
N GLU A 71 23.06 6.06 8.47
CA GLU A 71 24.34 5.36 8.36
C GLU A 71 25.23 5.59 9.59
N SER A 72 25.28 6.84 10.09
CA SER A 72 26.07 7.19 11.27
C SER A 72 25.61 6.46 12.54
N GLU A 73 24.29 6.29 12.71
CA GLU A 73 23.71 5.55 13.83
C GLU A 73 23.94 4.04 13.70
N GLN A 74 23.93 3.48 12.49
CA GLN A 74 24.26 2.08 12.26
C GLN A 74 25.73 1.79 12.56
N LYS A 75 26.64 2.70 12.21
CA LYS A 75 28.06 2.58 12.52
C LYS A 75 28.35 2.64 14.03
N ARG A 76 27.60 3.43 14.79
CA ARG A 76 27.70 3.49 16.26
C ARG A 76 27.23 2.21 16.98
N LYS A 77 26.35 1.42 16.35
CA LYS A 77 25.79 0.19 16.91
C LYS A 77 26.61 -1.08 16.60
N ARG A 78 27.65 -0.96 15.77
CA ARG A 78 28.57 -2.06 15.40
C ARG A 78 29.87 -1.94 16.18
#